data_AF-A0A9Q1JDI5-F1
#
_entry.id   AF-A0A9Q1JDI5-F1
#
_cell.length_a   1.000
_cell.length_b   1.000
_cell.length_c   1.000
_cell.angle_alpha   90.00
_cell.angle_beta   90.00
_cell.angle_gamma   90.00
#
_symmetry.space_group_name_H-M   'P 1'
#
loop_
_entity.id
_entity.type
_entity.pdbx_description
1 polymer ?
#
loop_
_entity_poly.entity_id
_entity_poly.type
_entity_poly.pdbx_seq_one_letter_code
_entity_poly.pdbx_strand_id
1 'polypeptide(L)'
;MKTPFGKTAGQRSRADAGHAGVSASMMKKKNSHKKQRSSVGPSKPVSQPRRNIVGCRIQHNWKEGSNSVTQWKGTVLDQVPVNPSLYLIKYDGFDCVYGLELHKDERVQNLEVLPDRIASSRISDAHLADTMIGKAVEHMFETEDGSKDEWRGMVLARAPIMNTWFYITYEKDPVLYMYQLLDDYKEGDLRIMPDSNDSPPAEREPGEVVDSLVGKQVEYAKEDGTKRTGMVIHQVEAKPSVYFIKFDDDFHIYVYDLAGTMLNAPVHIRYQCEPLKVKILCLPPQGVGLTQRQPAERDTPAAC
;
A
#
# COMPACT_ATOMS: atom_id res chain seq x y z
N MET A 1 -31.46 12.20 16.72
CA MET A 1 -32.87 12.59 16.47
C MET A 1 -32.91 13.94 15.74
N LYS A 2 -34.05 14.28 15.12
CA LYS A 2 -34.53 15.58 14.59
C LYS A 2 -33.55 16.77 14.42
N THR A 3 -33.56 17.34 13.21
CA THR A 3 -33.16 18.72 12.88
C THR A 3 -34.21 19.76 13.32
N PRO A 4 -33.87 21.07 13.27
CA PRO A 4 -34.85 22.16 13.14
C PRO A 4 -34.79 22.90 11.79
N PHE A 5 -35.95 23.49 11.44
CA PHE A 5 -36.24 24.34 10.27
C PHE A 5 -35.62 25.77 10.43
N GLY A 6 -35.53 26.67 9.45
CA GLY A 6 -36.03 26.73 8.06
C GLY A 6 -36.81 28.04 7.77
N LYS A 7 -36.79 28.58 6.53
CA LYS A 7 -37.66 29.69 6.04
C LYS A 7 -37.61 29.85 4.50
N THR A 8 -38.54 30.59 3.88
CA THR A 8 -38.83 30.53 2.42
C THR A 8 -39.41 31.83 1.83
N ALA A 9 -39.33 31.96 0.48
CA ALA A 9 -40.10 32.82 -0.45
C ALA A 9 -39.60 34.27 -0.73
N GLY A 10 -39.77 34.85 -1.93
CA GLY A 10 -40.26 34.27 -3.20
C GLY A 10 -40.44 35.22 -4.42
N GLN A 11 -40.81 34.64 -5.57
CA GLN A 11 -41.60 35.16 -6.73
C GLN A 11 -41.23 36.41 -7.60
N ARG A 12 -40.77 36.12 -8.84
CA ARG A 12 -41.34 36.49 -10.18
C ARG A 12 -41.78 37.94 -10.59
N SER A 13 -41.05 38.47 -11.60
CA SER A 13 -41.50 38.78 -13.01
C SER A 13 -41.99 40.18 -13.50
N ARG A 14 -41.63 40.50 -14.78
CA ARG A 14 -42.15 41.55 -15.73
C ARG A 14 -41.87 43.04 -15.34
N ALA A 15 -41.86 44.08 -16.20
CA ALA A 15 -42.07 44.35 -17.66
C ALA A 15 -41.55 45.81 -17.98
N ASP A 16 -41.41 46.38 -19.20
CA ASP A 16 -41.17 45.96 -20.61
C ASP A 16 -40.85 47.23 -21.50
N ALA A 17 -40.76 47.14 -22.85
CA ALA A 17 -40.58 48.23 -23.87
C ALA A 17 -39.22 49.00 -23.94
N GLY A 18 -38.80 49.66 -25.05
CA GLY A 18 -39.31 49.78 -26.44
C GLY A 18 -38.60 50.88 -27.29
N HIS A 19 -38.74 50.87 -28.63
CA HIS A 19 -38.07 51.71 -29.69
C HIS A 19 -36.61 51.27 -30.04
N ALA A 20 -36.10 51.13 -31.29
CA ALA A 20 -36.29 51.73 -32.64
C ALA A 20 -35.31 52.91 -32.94
N GLY A 21 -34.52 52.94 -34.03
CA GLY A 21 -34.23 51.95 -35.11
C GLY A 21 -33.27 52.53 -36.20
N VAL A 22 -33.07 51.84 -37.34
CA VAL A 22 -32.42 52.32 -38.62
C VAL A 22 -30.87 52.54 -38.58
N SER A 23 -30.01 52.16 -39.56
CA SER A 23 -30.11 51.22 -40.70
C SER A 23 -28.72 50.85 -41.32
N ALA A 24 -28.63 49.64 -41.89
CA ALA A 24 -27.84 49.13 -43.03
C ALA A 24 -26.34 49.47 -43.29
N SER A 25 -25.55 48.40 -43.48
CA SER A 25 -24.84 48.16 -44.77
C SER A 25 -24.47 46.67 -44.99
N MET A 26 -24.89 46.08 -46.13
CA MET A 26 -24.27 44.98 -46.94
C MET A 26 -23.68 43.71 -46.25
N MET A 27 -23.81 42.45 -46.71
CA MET A 27 -24.46 41.72 -47.84
C MET A 27 -24.28 40.18 -47.56
N LYS A 28 -24.86 39.13 -48.19
CA LYS A 28 -25.96 38.91 -49.18
C LYS A 28 -26.17 37.37 -49.41
N LYS A 29 -27.32 36.79 -49.00
CA LYS A 29 -27.80 35.37 -49.21
C LYS A 29 -27.00 34.26 -48.49
N LYS A 30 -27.56 33.27 -47.77
CA LYS A 30 -28.83 32.49 -47.75
C LYS A 30 -28.93 31.33 -48.76
N ASN A 31 -29.03 30.10 -48.24
CA ASN A 31 -29.94 29.07 -48.77
C ASN A 31 -30.40 28.09 -47.66
N SER A 32 -31.43 27.27 -47.90
CA SER A 32 -32.21 26.62 -46.83
C SER A 32 -32.80 25.25 -47.19
N HIS A 33 -32.91 24.39 -46.17
CA HIS A 33 -33.67 23.13 -46.10
C HIS A 33 -33.19 21.91 -46.91
N LYS A 34 -32.85 20.83 -46.18
CA LYS A 34 -33.62 19.57 -46.25
C LYS A 34 -33.49 18.80 -44.93
N LYS A 35 -34.57 18.13 -44.51
CA LYS A 35 -34.53 17.15 -43.42
C LYS A 35 -33.91 15.86 -43.96
N GLN A 36 -32.98 15.25 -43.24
CA GLN A 36 -32.84 13.80 -43.22
C GLN A 36 -33.09 13.29 -41.81
N ARG A 37 -33.82 12.17 -41.73
CA ARG A 37 -34.27 11.52 -40.50
C ARG A 37 -33.65 10.12 -40.48
N SER A 38 -32.36 10.04 -40.16
CA SER A 38 -31.64 8.77 -40.05
C SER A 38 -32.03 8.08 -38.75
N SER A 39 -32.84 7.02 -38.86
CA SER A 39 -33.11 6.10 -37.76
C SER A 39 -31.89 5.21 -37.52
N VAL A 40 -31.22 5.41 -36.39
CA VAL A 40 -30.28 4.44 -35.81
C VAL A 40 -30.87 3.99 -34.48
N GLY A 41 -30.85 2.69 -34.21
CA GLY A 41 -31.42 2.12 -32.98
C GLY A 41 -30.59 2.45 -31.73
N PRO A 42 -30.88 1.81 -30.57
CA PRO A 42 -30.11 1.99 -29.35
C PRO A 42 -28.65 1.60 -29.58
N SER A 43 -27.79 2.60 -29.77
CA SER A 43 -26.35 2.39 -29.82
C SER A 43 -25.91 1.87 -28.46
N LYS A 44 -25.31 0.67 -28.43
CA LYS A 44 -24.59 0.17 -27.26
C LYS A 44 -23.68 1.30 -26.75
N PRO A 45 -23.63 1.59 -25.43
CA PRO A 45 -22.74 2.61 -24.93
C PRO A 45 -21.31 2.27 -25.40
N VAL A 46 -20.68 3.21 -26.12
CA VAL A 46 -19.26 3.09 -26.47
C VAL A 46 -18.53 2.88 -25.15
N SER A 47 -17.79 1.78 -25.04
CA SER A 47 -17.05 1.45 -23.83
C SER A 47 -16.16 2.63 -23.48
N GLN A 48 -16.48 3.35 -22.40
CA GLN A 48 -15.63 4.46 -21.96
C GLN A 48 -14.22 3.89 -21.77
N PRO A 49 -13.16 4.57 -22.25
CA PRO A 49 -11.81 4.17 -21.93
C PRO A 49 -11.72 4.09 -20.41
N ARG A 50 -11.22 2.96 -19.88
CA ARG A 50 -11.17 2.70 -18.43
C ARG A 50 -10.54 3.93 -17.77
N ARG A 51 -11.33 4.67 -16.99
CA ARG A 51 -10.85 5.87 -16.31
C ARG A 51 -9.72 5.44 -15.38
N ASN A 52 -8.62 6.18 -15.37
CA ASN A 52 -7.64 5.98 -14.31
C ASN A 52 -8.33 6.32 -12.99
N ILE A 53 -8.38 5.34 -12.08
CA ILE A 53 -8.98 5.48 -10.74
C ILE A 53 -7.92 5.68 -9.65
N VAL A 54 -6.62 5.62 -9.98
CA VAL A 54 -5.54 5.94 -9.03
C VAL A 54 -5.68 7.38 -8.56
N GLY A 55 -5.55 7.60 -7.25
CA GLY A 55 -5.80 8.88 -6.60
C GLY A 55 -7.29 9.24 -6.43
N CYS A 56 -8.21 8.38 -6.86
CA CYS A 56 -9.64 8.60 -6.64
C CYS A 56 -10.13 7.92 -5.35
N ARG A 57 -11.16 8.52 -4.76
CA ARG A 57 -12.02 7.87 -3.78
C ARG A 57 -12.97 6.92 -4.48
N ILE A 58 -13.18 5.74 -3.92
CA ILE A 58 -14.09 4.71 -4.44
C ILE A 58 -15.05 4.23 -3.37
N GLN A 59 -16.21 3.73 -3.80
CA GLN A 59 -17.05 2.86 -3.00
C GLN A 59 -17.39 1.60 -3.79
N HIS A 60 -17.55 0.46 -3.11
CA HIS A 60 -18.12 -0.74 -3.70
C HIS A 60 -18.80 -1.60 -2.64
N ASN A 61 -19.57 -2.57 -3.10
CA ASN A 61 -20.05 -3.66 -2.28
C ASN A 61 -19.01 -4.79 -2.27
N TRP A 62 -18.88 -5.49 -1.14
CA TRP A 62 -18.13 -6.74 -1.00
C TRP A 62 -19.11 -7.86 -0.63
N LYS A 63 -19.00 -9.01 -1.32
CA LYS A 63 -19.82 -10.19 -1.04
C LYS A 63 -19.00 -11.46 -1.17
N GLU A 64 -18.87 -12.20 -0.07
CA GLU A 64 -18.19 -13.49 -0.04
C GLU A 64 -19.21 -14.63 0.03
N GLY A 65 -19.27 -15.48 -1.01
CA GLY A 65 -20.20 -16.60 -1.09
C GLY A 65 -21.68 -16.21 -0.91
N SER A 66 -22.33 -16.84 0.08
CA SER A 66 -23.73 -16.60 0.47
C SER A 66 -23.90 -15.53 1.56
N ASN A 67 -22.80 -14.90 2.02
CA ASN A 67 -22.84 -13.96 3.14
C ASN A 67 -23.54 -12.63 2.79
N SER A 68 -23.86 -11.86 3.84
CA SER A 68 -24.40 -10.50 3.72
C SER A 68 -23.45 -9.57 2.98
N VAL A 69 -24.00 -8.78 2.06
CA VAL A 69 -23.25 -7.75 1.34
C VAL A 69 -22.84 -6.63 2.31
N THR A 70 -21.56 -6.29 2.32
CA THR A 70 -21.01 -5.14 3.07
C THR A 70 -20.62 -4.02 2.10
N GLN A 71 -20.67 -2.76 2.53
CA GLN A 71 -20.23 -1.62 1.69
C GLN A 71 -18.89 -1.09 2.21
N TRP A 72 -17.94 -0.92 1.29
CA TRP A 72 -16.57 -0.49 1.56
C TRP A 72 -16.29 0.82 0.84
N LYS A 73 -15.47 1.67 1.48
CA LYS A 73 -15.05 2.98 0.96
C LYS A 73 -13.56 3.16 1.20
N GLY A 74 -12.86 3.71 0.22
CA GLY A 74 -11.42 3.78 0.27
C GLY A 74 -10.80 4.67 -0.80
N THR A 75 -9.47 4.74 -0.75
CA THR A 75 -8.59 5.46 -1.66
C THR A 75 -7.82 4.46 -2.50
N VAL A 76 -7.84 4.59 -3.83
CA VAL A 76 -6.90 3.87 -4.69
C VAL A 76 -5.55 4.58 -4.64
N LEU A 77 -4.55 3.90 -4.11
CA LEU A 77 -3.19 4.40 -3.91
C LEU A 77 -2.34 4.26 -5.17
N ASP A 78 -2.42 3.11 -5.84
CA ASP A 78 -1.58 2.76 -7.00
C ASP A 78 -2.23 1.67 -7.89
N GLN A 79 -1.70 1.48 -9.10
CA GLN A 79 -2.05 0.41 -10.05
C GLN A 79 -0.77 -0.36 -10.43
N VAL A 80 -0.67 -1.63 -10.04
CA VAL A 80 0.58 -2.39 -10.09
C VAL A 80 1.08 -2.56 -11.53
N PRO A 81 2.31 -2.09 -11.89
CA PRO A 81 2.77 -2.12 -13.28
C PRO A 81 2.88 -3.52 -13.90
N VAL A 82 3.27 -4.54 -13.11
CA VAL A 82 3.39 -5.93 -13.57
C VAL A 82 2.06 -6.69 -13.62
N ASN A 83 1.01 -6.15 -12.99
CA ASN A 83 -0.37 -6.61 -13.18
C ASN A 83 -1.33 -5.41 -13.15
N PRO A 84 -1.58 -4.74 -14.30
CA PRO A 84 -2.47 -3.59 -14.37
C PRO A 84 -3.96 -3.86 -14.07
N SER A 85 -4.33 -5.08 -13.66
CA SER A 85 -5.66 -5.35 -13.10
C SER A 85 -5.71 -5.11 -11.59
N LEU A 86 -4.56 -5.22 -10.91
CA LEU A 86 -4.39 -5.14 -9.46
C LEU A 86 -4.18 -3.69 -9.02
N TYR A 87 -5.02 -3.23 -8.09
CA TYR A 87 -4.92 -1.90 -7.49
C TYR A 87 -4.56 -2.02 -6.01
N LEU A 88 -3.77 -1.08 -5.51
CA LEU A 88 -3.48 -0.92 -4.08
C LEU A 88 -4.48 0.07 -3.46
N ILE A 89 -5.03 -0.26 -2.30
CA ILE A 89 -6.18 0.45 -1.71
C ILE A 89 -6.00 0.61 -0.19
N LYS A 90 -6.21 1.82 0.33
CA LYS A 90 -6.44 2.09 1.77
C LYS A 90 -7.95 2.22 1.99
N TYR A 91 -8.54 1.36 2.82
CA TYR A 91 -9.95 1.50 3.21
C TYR A 91 -10.13 2.43 4.42
N ASP A 92 -11.31 3.02 4.54
CA ASP A 92 -11.66 3.88 5.67
C ASP A 92 -11.75 3.05 6.95
N GLY A 93 -10.94 3.37 7.96
CA GLY A 93 -10.92 2.66 9.25
C GLY A 93 -10.18 1.31 9.27
N PHE A 94 -9.37 1.01 8.25
CA PHE A 94 -8.50 -0.17 8.21
C PHE A 94 -7.09 0.24 7.79
N ASP A 95 -6.06 -0.17 8.53
CA ASP A 95 -4.70 0.35 8.33
C ASP A 95 -3.79 -0.51 7.45
N CYS A 96 -4.21 -1.73 7.11
CA CYS A 96 -3.62 -2.52 6.04
C CYS A 96 -3.83 -1.87 4.66
N VAL A 97 -2.90 -2.14 3.75
CA VAL A 97 -3.03 -1.85 2.32
C VAL A 97 -3.49 -3.13 1.59
N TYR A 98 -4.59 -3.01 0.86
CA TYR A 98 -5.26 -4.11 0.19
C TYR A 98 -4.96 -4.12 -1.31
N GLY A 99 -4.61 -5.28 -1.85
CA GLY A 99 -4.43 -5.52 -3.28
C GLY A 99 -5.60 -6.28 -3.89
N LEU A 100 -6.46 -5.60 -4.66
CA LEU A 100 -7.62 -6.22 -5.33
C LEU A 100 -7.61 -6.03 -6.85
N GLU A 101 -8.06 -7.05 -7.58
CA GLU A 101 -8.37 -6.93 -9.01
C GLU A 101 -9.79 -6.36 -9.20
N LEU A 102 -10.00 -5.08 -8.88
CA LEU A 102 -11.29 -4.36 -8.81
C LEU A 102 -12.24 -4.46 -10.03
N HIS A 103 -11.77 -4.98 -11.16
CA HIS A 103 -12.56 -5.15 -12.40
C HIS A 103 -12.72 -6.62 -12.82
N LYS A 104 -12.35 -7.56 -11.94
CA LYS A 104 -12.39 -9.02 -12.18
C LYS A 104 -12.85 -9.82 -10.95
N ASP A 105 -12.52 -9.38 -9.73
CA ASP A 105 -12.90 -10.10 -8.50
C ASP A 105 -14.43 -10.07 -8.32
N GLU A 106 -15.08 -11.23 -8.42
CA GLU A 106 -16.55 -11.37 -8.38
C GLU A 106 -17.18 -10.97 -7.03
N ARG A 107 -16.35 -10.86 -5.98
CA ARG A 107 -16.74 -10.35 -4.66
C ARG A 107 -16.93 -8.83 -4.67
N VAL A 108 -16.26 -8.12 -5.58
CA VAL A 108 -16.38 -6.67 -5.77
C VAL A 108 -17.57 -6.37 -6.67
N GLN A 109 -18.59 -5.72 -6.12
CA GLN A 109 -19.85 -5.44 -6.82
C GLN A 109 -20.18 -3.94 -6.75
N ASN A 110 -20.85 -3.39 -7.75
CA ASN A 110 -21.24 -1.97 -7.79
C ASN A 110 -20.08 -0.99 -7.49
N LEU A 111 -18.93 -1.18 -8.14
CA LEU A 111 -17.79 -0.28 -8.01
C LEU A 111 -18.11 1.09 -8.62
N GLU A 112 -18.06 2.13 -7.78
CA GLU A 112 -18.32 3.52 -8.14
C GLU A 112 -17.15 4.41 -7.72
N VAL A 113 -16.80 5.37 -8.58
CA VAL A 113 -15.83 6.43 -8.27
C VAL A 113 -16.59 7.58 -7.61
N LEU A 114 -16.19 7.94 -6.39
CA LEU A 114 -16.78 9.03 -5.63
C LEU A 114 -16.32 10.39 -6.18
N PRO A 115 -17.12 11.46 -6.04
CA PRO A 115 -16.72 12.81 -6.44
C PRO A 115 -15.68 13.42 -5.49
N ASP A 116 -15.52 12.83 -4.30
CA ASP A 116 -14.64 13.31 -3.25
C ASP A 116 -13.17 13.24 -3.67
N ARG A 117 -12.48 14.38 -3.58
CA ARG A 117 -11.03 14.43 -3.79
C ARG A 117 -10.32 14.35 -2.45
N ILE A 118 -9.25 13.57 -2.41
CA ILE A 118 -8.34 13.51 -1.26
C ILE A 118 -7.71 14.89 -1.08
N ALA A 119 -7.80 15.45 0.12
CA ALA A 119 -7.17 16.71 0.45
C ALA A 119 -5.64 16.50 0.48
N SER A 120 -4.91 17.25 -0.34
CA SER A 120 -3.45 17.27 -0.27
C SER A 120 -3.01 18.15 0.90
N SER A 121 -2.75 17.51 2.03
CA SER A 121 -2.08 18.13 3.17
C SER A 121 -0.61 18.40 2.82
N ARG A 122 0.03 19.33 3.53
CA ARG A 122 1.49 19.49 3.48
C ARG A 122 2.12 18.65 4.59
N ILE A 123 3.23 17.99 4.28
CA ILE A 123 4.07 17.31 5.26
C ILE A 123 4.58 18.37 6.25
N SER A 124 4.45 18.10 7.56
CA SER A 124 4.80 19.07 8.61
C SER A 124 6.31 19.23 8.79
N ASP A 125 7.05 18.12 8.74
CA ASP A 125 8.51 18.10 8.69
C ASP A 125 8.94 17.11 7.61
N ALA A 126 9.46 17.64 6.50
CA ALA A 126 9.93 16.84 5.36
C ALA A 126 11.31 16.20 5.61
N HIS A 127 12.14 16.80 6.46
CA HIS A 127 13.45 16.23 6.79
C HIS A 127 13.28 15.00 7.68
N LEU A 128 12.44 15.09 8.72
CA LEU A 128 12.08 13.95 9.55
C LEU A 128 11.39 12.86 8.71
N ALA A 129 10.42 13.23 7.87
CA ALA A 129 9.74 12.29 6.98
C ALA A 129 10.71 11.45 6.14
N ASP A 130 11.72 12.09 5.54
CA ASP A 130 12.67 11.42 4.67
C ASP A 130 13.77 10.68 5.47
N THR A 131 14.08 11.14 6.70
CA THR A 131 14.98 10.45 7.65
C THR A 131 14.41 9.13 8.14
N MET A 132 13.09 9.01 8.27
CA MET A 132 12.41 7.80 8.75
C MET A 132 12.44 6.64 7.74
N ILE A 133 12.58 6.93 6.44
CA ILE A 133 12.46 5.92 5.37
C ILE A 133 13.62 4.92 5.46
N GLY A 134 13.30 3.62 5.40
CA GLY A 134 14.26 2.52 5.51
C GLY A 134 14.67 2.19 6.95
N LYS A 135 14.28 2.99 7.95
CA LYS A 135 14.65 2.78 9.35
C LYS A 135 13.84 1.66 9.98
N ALA A 136 14.50 0.92 10.87
CA ALA A 136 13.80 0.11 11.86
C ALA A 136 13.15 1.05 12.89
N VAL A 137 11.96 0.68 13.36
CA VAL A 137 11.17 1.45 14.32
C VAL A 137 10.53 0.51 15.34
N GLU A 138 10.18 1.07 16.49
CA GLU A 138 9.26 0.47 17.45
C GLU A 138 8.03 1.37 17.53
N HIS A 139 6.87 0.81 17.22
CA HIS A 139 5.57 1.49 17.21
C HIS A 139 4.74 0.97 18.39
N MET A 140 4.27 1.86 19.24
CA MET A 140 3.49 1.56 20.45
C MET A 140 2.00 1.68 20.13
N PHE A 141 1.23 0.64 20.50
CA PHE A 141 -0.23 0.60 20.29
C PHE A 141 -0.95 0.43 21.62
N GLU A 142 -1.99 1.24 21.87
CA GLU A 142 -2.84 1.10 23.06
C GLU A 142 -3.80 -0.09 22.92
N THR A 143 -3.84 -0.95 23.93
CA THR A 143 -4.71 -2.13 24.00
C THR A 143 -6.05 -1.82 24.70
N GLU A 144 -7.04 -2.72 24.61
CA GLU A 144 -8.39 -2.50 25.17
C GLU A 144 -8.43 -2.24 26.69
N ASP A 145 -7.39 -2.67 27.41
CA ASP A 145 -7.19 -2.45 28.86
C ASP A 145 -6.37 -1.18 29.19
N GLY A 146 -5.92 -0.43 28.18
CA GLY A 146 -5.12 0.78 28.33
C GLY A 146 -3.61 0.53 28.55
N SER A 147 -3.12 -0.69 28.36
CA SER A 147 -1.68 -0.95 28.27
C SER A 147 -1.12 -0.53 26.90
N LYS A 148 0.21 -0.54 26.71
CA LYS A 148 0.85 -0.35 25.39
C LYS A 148 1.67 -1.58 25.00
N ASP A 149 1.40 -2.17 23.83
CA ASP A 149 2.24 -3.21 23.22
C ASP A 149 3.21 -2.56 22.21
N GLU A 150 4.44 -3.08 22.14
CA GLU A 150 5.52 -2.56 21.29
C GLU A 150 5.67 -3.45 20.05
N TRP A 151 5.54 -2.83 18.87
CA TRP A 151 5.59 -3.49 17.56
C TRP A 151 6.81 -3.03 16.80
N ARG A 152 7.84 -3.87 16.83
CA ARG A 152 9.05 -3.67 16.04
C ARG A 152 8.77 -3.87 14.55
N GLY A 153 9.26 -2.96 13.73
CA GLY A 153 8.96 -2.90 12.30
C GLY A 153 9.95 -2.06 11.51
N MET A 154 9.58 -1.75 10.26
CA MET A 154 10.40 -0.96 9.33
C MET A 154 9.53 -0.04 8.48
N VAL A 155 9.91 1.24 8.40
CA VAL A 155 9.28 2.22 7.50
C VAL A 155 9.85 2.02 6.09
N LEU A 156 8.96 1.86 5.12
CA LEU A 156 9.31 1.37 3.78
C LEU A 156 9.41 2.51 2.76
N ALA A 157 8.44 3.41 2.77
CA ALA A 157 8.32 4.56 1.85
C ALA A 157 7.26 5.55 2.37
N ARG A 158 7.21 6.75 1.81
CA ARG A 158 6.01 7.61 1.90
C ARG A 158 4.91 7.02 1.00
N ALA A 159 3.66 7.07 1.45
CA ALA A 159 2.54 6.56 0.66
C ALA A 159 2.29 7.42 -0.60
N PRO A 160 1.98 6.82 -1.76
CA PRO A 160 1.53 7.56 -2.93
C PRO A 160 0.14 8.15 -2.65
N ILE A 161 -0.16 9.30 -3.28
CA ILE A 161 -1.41 10.08 -3.11
C ILE A 161 -1.58 10.69 -1.70
N MET A 162 -1.60 9.86 -0.65
CA MET A 162 -1.81 10.26 0.74
C MET A 162 -0.48 10.66 1.40
N ASN A 163 0.07 11.79 0.96
CA ASN A 163 1.46 12.21 1.19
C ASN A 163 1.90 12.48 2.65
N THR A 164 0.98 12.52 3.63
CA THR A 164 1.31 12.57 5.06
C THR A 164 1.36 11.19 5.72
N TRP A 165 1.07 10.13 4.96
CA TRP A 165 1.07 8.74 5.40
C TRP A 165 2.31 8.01 4.89
N PHE A 166 2.70 6.96 5.59
CA PHE A 166 3.90 6.16 5.33
C PHE A 166 3.53 4.69 5.25
N TYR A 167 4.16 3.97 4.32
CA TYR A 167 4.15 2.51 4.31
C TYR A 167 5.09 1.97 5.38
N ILE A 168 4.62 1.00 6.16
CA ILE A 168 5.32 0.34 7.25
C ILE A 168 4.92 -1.15 7.31
N THR A 169 5.76 -1.99 7.90
CA THR A 169 5.47 -3.40 8.16
C THR A 169 6.15 -3.83 9.46
N TYR A 170 5.72 -4.95 10.06
CA TYR A 170 6.17 -5.37 11.39
C TYR A 170 6.79 -6.77 11.36
N GLU A 171 7.67 -7.07 12.33
CA GLU A 171 8.29 -8.40 12.41
C GLU A 171 7.28 -9.47 12.87
N LYS A 172 6.33 -9.08 13.73
CA LYS A 172 5.20 -9.91 14.20
C LYS A 172 4.18 -10.20 13.07
N ASP A 173 3.98 -9.26 12.14
CA ASP A 173 3.05 -9.36 11.02
C ASP A 173 3.60 -8.69 9.74
N PRO A 174 4.11 -9.46 8.77
CA PRO A 174 4.81 -8.96 7.58
C PRO A 174 3.84 -8.48 6.47
N VAL A 175 2.76 -7.79 6.85
CA VAL A 175 1.78 -7.15 5.95
C VAL A 175 2.15 -5.68 5.75
N LEU A 176 1.75 -5.11 4.61
CA LEU A 176 1.91 -3.70 4.29
C LEU A 176 0.82 -2.87 5.01
N TYR A 177 1.23 -2.12 6.02
CA TYR A 177 0.41 -1.15 6.74
C TYR A 177 0.68 0.28 6.26
N MET A 178 -0.24 1.19 6.59
CA MET A 178 -0.11 2.61 6.26
C MET A 178 -0.64 3.50 7.40
N TYR A 179 0.22 4.33 8.00
CA TYR A 179 -0.07 5.20 9.16
C TYR A 179 0.48 6.62 8.99
N GLN A 180 0.08 7.57 9.83
CA GLN A 180 0.58 8.95 9.86
C GLN A 180 1.79 9.12 10.79
N LEU A 181 2.86 8.35 10.56
CA LEU A 181 4.02 8.18 11.45
C LEU A 181 4.70 9.48 11.99
N LEU A 182 4.52 10.62 11.32
CA LEU A 182 4.98 11.92 11.83
C LEU A 182 4.19 12.43 13.03
N ASP A 183 2.95 12.00 13.21
CA ASP A 183 2.07 12.39 14.30
C ASP A 183 2.32 11.44 15.49
N ASP A 184 2.35 10.13 15.22
CA ASP A 184 2.77 9.07 16.16
C ASP A 184 4.15 9.38 16.82
N TYR A 185 5.11 9.89 16.04
CA TYR A 185 6.42 10.34 16.54
C TYR A 185 6.37 11.58 17.47
N LYS A 186 5.41 12.50 17.27
CA LYS A 186 5.25 13.70 18.12
C LYS A 186 4.57 13.36 19.44
N GLU A 187 3.65 12.41 19.42
CA GLU A 187 2.92 11.95 20.60
C GLU A 187 3.78 11.00 21.46
N GLY A 188 4.84 10.43 20.86
CA GLY A 188 5.87 9.64 21.56
C GLY A 188 5.69 8.14 21.40
N ASP A 189 4.71 7.72 20.60
CA ASP A 189 4.36 6.31 20.35
C ASP A 189 5.13 5.69 19.17
N LEU A 190 6.06 6.42 18.55
CA LEU A 190 6.97 5.88 17.53
C LEU A 190 8.44 6.22 17.81
N ARG A 191 9.25 5.20 18.12
CA ARG A 191 10.71 5.31 18.31
C ARG A 191 11.45 4.90 17.03
N ILE A 192 12.24 5.81 16.47
CA ILE A 192 13.21 5.48 15.41
C ILE A 192 14.41 4.80 16.06
N MET A 193 14.77 3.60 15.57
CA MET A 193 15.91 2.87 16.11
C MET A 193 17.23 3.34 15.48
N PRO A 194 18.33 3.38 16.24
CA PRO A 194 19.66 3.60 15.67
C PRO A 194 19.96 2.53 14.62
N ASP A 195 20.50 2.94 13.46
CA ASP A 195 21.00 1.99 12.48
C ASP A 195 22.15 1.19 13.12
N SER A 196 22.08 -0.14 13.11
CA SER A 196 23.21 -1.00 13.52
C SER A 196 24.33 -1.05 12.46
N ASN A 197 24.46 0.01 11.66
CA ASN A 197 25.14 0.01 10.37
C ASN A 197 25.75 1.38 10.05
N ASP A 198 26.70 1.82 10.89
CA ASP A 198 27.67 2.89 10.58
C ASP A 198 28.59 2.53 9.39
N SER A 199 28.51 1.30 8.89
CA SER A 199 29.04 0.95 7.57
C SER A 199 28.31 1.75 6.49
N PRO A 200 29.00 2.50 5.61
CA PRO A 200 28.35 3.01 4.41
C PRO A 200 27.74 1.84 3.61
N PRO A 201 26.65 2.07 2.83
CA PRO A 201 26.09 1.03 1.98
C PRO A 201 27.22 0.50 1.08
N ALA A 202 27.60 -0.76 1.29
CA ALA A 202 28.83 -1.32 0.72
C ALA A 202 28.89 -1.01 -0.78
N GLU A 203 29.96 -0.34 -1.21
CA GLU A 203 30.11 0.12 -2.59
C GLU A 203 30.01 -1.11 -3.51
N ARG A 204 28.87 -1.24 -4.20
CA ARG A 204 28.66 -2.34 -5.12
C ARG A 204 29.68 -2.20 -6.24
N GLU A 205 30.45 -3.28 -6.46
CA GLU A 205 31.32 -3.46 -7.63
C GLU A 205 30.62 -2.87 -8.87
N PRO A 206 31.22 -1.86 -9.57
CA PRO A 206 30.58 -1.14 -10.68
C PRO A 206 30.22 -2.02 -11.89
N GLY A 207 29.15 -2.79 -11.76
CA GLY A 207 28.72 -3.82 -12.70
C GLY A 207 27.74 -4.86 -12.12
N GLU A 208 27.63 -5.02 -10.79
CA GLU A 208 26.69 -6.00 -10.20
C GLU A 208 25.23 -5.52 -10.23
N VAL A 209 24.60 -5.68 -11.40
CA VAL A 209 23.15 -5.52 -11.56
C VAL A 209 22.45 -6.77 -11.03
N VAL A 210 22.00 -6.70 -9.77
CA VAL A 210 21.06 -7.69 -9.22
C VAL A 210 19.71 -7.50 -9.90
N ASP A 211 19.38 -8.38 -10.85
CA ASP A 211 18.11 -8.40 -11.57
C ASP A 211 16.91 -8.33 -10.61
N SER A 212 16.14 -7.24 -10.70
CA SER A 212 14.95 -7.05 -9.87
C SER A 212 14.02 -8.26 -9.95
N LEU A 213 13.46 -8.65 -8.81
CA LEU A 213 12.53 -9.77 -8.73
C LEU A 213 11.10 -9.40 -9.13
N VAL A 214 10.81 -8.12 -9.35
CA VAL A 214 9.48 -7.61 -9.72
C VAL A 214 8.97 -8.26 -11.02
N GLY A 215 7.73 -8.75 -10.97
CA GLY A 215 7.07 -9.52 -12.04
C GLY A 215 7.38 -11.02 -12.04
N LYS A 216 8.29 -11.51 -11.19
CA LYS A 216 8.55 -12.95 -11.06
C LYS A 216 7.49 -13.59 -10.14
N GLN A 217 7.05 -14.79 -10.52
CA GLN A 217 6.21 -15.63 -9.64
C GLN A 217 7.06 -16.21 -8.51
N VAL A 218 6.46 -16.34 -7.34
CA VAL A 218 7.03 -16.97 -6.14
C VAL A 218 6.15 -18.10 -5.65
N GLU A 219 6.78 -19.10 -5.03
CA GLU A 219 6.11 -20.21 -4.36
C GLU A 219 6.66 -20.30 -2.93
N TYR A 220 5.77 -20.22 -1.94
CA TYR A 220 6.09 -20.43 -0.53
C TYR A 220 5.47 -21.75 -0.05
N ALA A 221 6.28 -22.61 0.55
CA ALA A 221 5.79 -23.82 1.22
C ALA A 221 5.38 -23.48 2.66
N LYS A 222 4.10 -23.68 2.99
CA LYS A 222 3.59 -23.60 4.37
C LYS A 222 4.05 -24.84 5.16
N GLU A 223 4.02 -24.76 6.49
CA GLU A 223 4.48 -25.86 7.38
C GLU A 223 3.64 -27.15 7.23
N ASP A 224 2.39 -27.04 6.78
CA ASP A 224 1.49 -28.16 6.44
C ASP A 224 1.85 -28.85 5.10
N GLY A 225 2.90 -28.39 4.41
CA GLY A 225 3.34 -28.90 3.11
C GLY A 225 2.55 -28.35 1.91
N THR A 226 1.54 -27.51 2.13
CA THR A 226 0.83 -26.83 1.04
C THR A 226 1.67 -25.70 0.45
N LYS A 227 1.36 -25.34 -0.79
CA LYS A 227 2.09 -24.32 -1.55
C LYS A 227 1.22 -23.09 -1.77
N ARG A 228 1.76 -21.91 -1.45
CA ARG A 228 1.16 -20.60 -1.69
C ARG A 228 1.87 -19.94 -2.89
N THR A 229 1.12 -19.68 -3.97
CA THR A 229 1.65 -18.97 -5.14
C THR A 229 1.33 -17.48 -5.06
N GLY A 230 2.18 -16.67 -5.69
CA GLY A 230 2.01 -15.23 -5.77
C GLY A 230 3.01 -14.57 -6.72
N MET A 231 2.96 -13.24 -6.79
CA MET A 231 3.79 -12.40 -7.63
C MET A 231 4.52 -11.34 -6.80
N VAL A 232 5.79 -11.10 -7.13
CA VAL A 232 6.54 -9.93 -6.63
C VAL A 232 6.05 -8.69 -7.38
N ILE A 233 5.44 -7.73 -6.68
CA ILE A 233 4.77 -6.58 -7.30
C ILE A 233 5.55 -5.26 -7.20
N HIS A 234 6.47 -5.13 -6.23
CA HIS A 234 7.26 -3.92 -6.00
C HIS A 234 8.57 -4.25 -5.28
N GLN A 235 9.58 -3.38 -5.40
CA GLN A 235 10.88 -3.47 -4.71
C GLN A 235 11.09 -2.16 -3.94
N VAL A 236 11.44 -2.25 -2.66
CA VAL A 236 11.54 -1.06 -1.80
C VAL A 236 12.83 -0.29 -2.09
N GLU A 237 12.70 0.94 -2.58
CA GLU A 237 13.84 1.78 -3.01
C GLU A 237 14.89 1.97 -1.92
N ALA A 238 14.46 2.26 -0.69
CA ALA A 238 15.34 2.49 0.46
C ALA A 238 16.00 1.23 1.01
N LYS A 239 15.51 0.03 0.67
CA LYS A 239 16.11 -1.25 1.04
C LYS A 239 15.88 -2.29 -0.07
N PRO A 240 16.71 -2.30 -1.14
CA PRO A 240 16.45 -3.10 -2.34
C PRO A 240 16.43 -4.63 -2.20
N SER A 241 16.70 -5.18 -1.01
CA SER A 241 16.46 -6.60 -0.71
C SER A 241 15.01 -6.89 -0.29
N VAL A 242 14.24 -5.87 0.09
CA VAL A 242 12.84 -5.98 0.52
C VAL A 242 11.90 -5.77 -0.66
N TYR A 243 10.89 -6.63 -0.75
CA TYR A 243 9.93 -6.69 -1.84
C TYR A 243 8.50 -6.79 -1.32
N PHE A 244 7.55 -6.24 -2.09
CA PHE A 244 6.12 -6.48 -1.87
C PHE A 244 5.67 -7.68 -2.69
N ILE A 245 4.93 -8.59 -2.06
CA ILE A 245 4.42 -9.83 -2.65
C ILE A 245 2.89 -9.86 -2.51
N LYS A 246 2.20 -10.12 -3.61
CA LYS A 246 0.76 -10.43 -3.61
C LYS A 246 0.60 -11.93 -3.84
N PHE A 247 0.09 -12.65 -2.84
CA PHE A 247 -0.30 -14.05 -3.01
C PHE A 247 -1.68 -14.17 -3.67
N ASP A 248 -1.94 -15.29 -4.33
CA ASP A 248 -3.15 -15.49 -5.13
C ASP A 248 -4.40 -15.77 -4.26
N ASP A 249 -4.21 -16.30 -3.05
CA ASP A 249 -5.27 -16.76 -2.12
C ASP A 249 -5.84 -15.67 -1.19
N ASP A 250 -5.34 -14.44 -1.27
CA ASP A 250 -5.51 -13.39 -0.24
C ASP A 250 -5.51 -11.98 -0.86
N PHE A 251 -6.05 -11.00 -0.14
CA PHE A 251 -6.10 -9.58 -0.53
C PHE A 251 -5.03 -8.72 0.13
N HIS A 252 -4.29 -9.22 1.14
CA HIS A 252 -3.18 -8.46 1.72
C HIS A 252 -1.97 -8.35 0.78
N ILE A 253 -1.22 -7.26 0.93
CA ILE A 253 0.14 -7.15 0.40
C ILE A 253 1.12 -7.54 1.50
N TYR A 254 2.01 -8.49 1.21
CA TYR A 254 3.04 -8.94 2.12
C TYR A 254 4.40 -8.28 1.83
N VAL A 255 5.25 -8.16 2.84
CA VAL A 255 6.57 -7.51 2.75
C VAL A 255 7.64 -8.48 3.24
N TYR A 256 8.55 -8.88 2.34
CA TYR A 256 9.57 -9.90 2.60
C TYR A 256 10.98 -9.39 2.25
N ASP A 257 11.98 -9.76 3.05
CA ASP A 257 13.39 -9.54 2.75
C ASP A 257 13.95 -10.78 2.03
N LEU A 258 14.23 -10.64 0.73
CA LEU A 258 14.69 -11.71 -0.15
C LEU A 258 16.22 -11.69 -0.36
N ALA A 259 16.97 -11.21 0.64
CA ALA A 259 18.43 -11.19 0.64
C ALA A 259 19.02 -12.56 0.26
N GLY A 260 19.76 -12.59 -0.85
CA GLY A 260 19.88 -13.80 -1.67
C GLY A 260 20.68 -14.95 -1.06
N THR A 261 20.03 -16.10 -0.88
CA THR A 261 20.68 -17.41 -1.02
C THR A 261 20.40 -17.93 -2.43
N MET A 262 21.23 -17.53 -3.39
CA MET A 262 21.11 -17.92 -4.80
C MET A 262 21.52 -19.38 -5.01
N LEU A 263 20.65 -20.33 -4.65
CA LEU A 263 20.78 -21.71 -5.10
C LEU A 263 20.45 -21.80 -6.60
N ASN A 264 21.51 -21.89 -7.41
CA ASN A 264 21.43 -22.02 -8.86
C ASN A 264 20.64 -23.28 -9.27
N ALA A 265 19.35 -23.12 -9.55
CA ALA A 265 18.47 -24.16 -10.05
C ALA A 265 17.57 -23.58 -11.16
N PRO A 266 17.41 -24.28 -12.31
CA PRO A 266 16.59 -23.78 -13.41
C PRO A 266 15.11 -23.83 -13.06
N VAL A 267 14.43 -22.68 -13.16
CA VAL A 267 12.96 -22.52 -13.16
C VAL A 267 12.24 -23.28 -12.02
N HIS A 268 12.41 -22.81 -10.78
CA HIS A 268 11.44 -22.82 -9.66
C HIS A 268 12.14 -22.17 -8.45
N ILE A 269 11.93 -20.87 -8.21
CA ILE A 269 12.71 -20.16 -7.18
C ILE A 269 12.13 -20.43 -5.79
N ARG A 270 12.68 -21.44 -5.12
CA ARG A 270 12.46 -21.71 -3.69
C ARG A 270 13.20 -20.67 -2.84
N TYR A 271 12.62 -19.48 -2.69
CA TYR A 271 13.04 -18.58 -1.63
C TYR A 271 12.66 -19.19 -0.27
N GLN A 272 13.60 -19.21 0.68
CA GLN A 272 13.22 -19.22 2.09
C GLN A 272 12.70 -17.82 2.42
N CYS A 273 11.41 -17.59 2.17
CA CYS A 273 10.72 -16.38 2.61
C CYS A 273 10.56 -16.43 4.13
N GLU A 274 11.62 -16.11 4.86
CA GLU A 274 11.48 -15.76 6.26
C GLU A 274 10.68 -14.44 6.34
N PRO A 275 9.66 -14.31 7.21
CA PRO A 275 9.10 -13.00 7.53
C PRO A 275 10.22 -12.07 8.01
N LEU A 276 10.00 -10.76 7.98
CA LEU A 276 11.02 -9.72 8.19
C LEU A 276 11.71 -9.81 9.58
N LYS A 277 12.65 -10.74 9.73
CA LYS A 277 13.64 -10.74 10.80
C LYS A 277 14.66 -9.66 10.44
N VAL A 278 14.57 -8.50 11.07
CA VAL A 278 15.62 -7.50 10.98
C VAL A 278 16.86 -8.12 11.61
N LYS A 279 17.79 -8.58 10.77
CA LYS A 279 19.06 -9.21 11.15
C LYS A 279 19.95 -8.21 11.90
N ILE A 280 19.63 -7.98 13.17
CA ILE A 280 20.64 -7.60 14.16
C ILE A 280 21.59 -8.80 14.20
N LEU A 281 22.73 -8.65 13.53
CA LEU A 281 23.89 -9.48 13.77
C LEU A 281 24.41 -9.12 15.16
N CYS A 282 23.78 -9.69 16.19
CA CYS A 282 24.36 -9.76 17.53
C CYS A 282 25.69 -10.51 17.39
N LEU A 283 26.78 -9.75 17.30
CA LEU A 283 28.12 -10.30 17.21
C LEU A 283 28.33 -11.27 18.39
N PRO A 284 28.84 -12.49 18.16
CA PRO A 284 29.21 -13.35 19.27
C PRO A 284 30.26 -12.61 20.12
N PRO A 285 30.18 -12.65 21.46
CA PRO A 285 31.16 -11.99 22.30
C PRO A 285 32.54 -12.57 22.01
N GLN A 286 33.43 -11.77 21.41
CA GLN A 286 34.78 -12.22 21.08
C GLN A 286 35.52 -12.54 22.38
N GLY A 287 36.03 -13.77 22.46
CA GLY A 287 36.17 -14.45 23.74
C GLY A 287 37.26 -13.91 24.65
N VAL A 288 36.97 -13.86 25.95
CA VAL A 288 38.00 -13.97 26.98
C VAL A 288 38.33 -15.46 27.12
N GLY A 289 39.46 -15.88 26.56
CA GLY A 289 39.87 -17.28 26.57
C GLY A 289 40.27 -17.76 27.98
N LEU A 290 39.74 -18.90 28.40
CA LEU A 290 40.26 -19.67 29.53
C LEU A 290 40.57 -21.11 29.12
N THR A 291 41.76 -21.55 29.51
CA THR A 291 42.37 -22.81 29.06
C THR A 291 41.67 -24.02 29.65
N GLN A 292 41.34 -25.02 28.83
CA GLN A 292 40.99 -26.34 29.35
C GLN A 292 42.19 -26.92 30.11
N ARG A 293 42.03 -27.13 31.43
CA ARG A 293 42.86 -28.06 32.20
C ARG A 293 42.10 -29.36 32.37
N GLN A 294 42.74 -30.48 32.04
CA GLN A 294 42.29 -31.79 32.51
C GLN A 294 42.46 -31.85 34.05
N PRO A 295 41.48 -32.38 34.80
CA PRO A 295 41.72 -32.89 36.13
C PRO A 295 42.32 -34.30 36.02
N ALA A 296 43.57 -34.46 36.45
CA ALA A 296 44.16 -35.78 36.74
C ALA A 296 43.86 -36.18 38.20
N GLU A 297 43.97 -37.48 38.47
CA GLU A 297 43.56 -38.22 39.66
C GLU A 297 43.90 -37.61 41.03
N ARG A 298 43.09 -37.96 42.04
CA ARG A 298 43.62 -38.61 43.25
C ARG A 298 42.58 -39.37 44.08
N ASP A 299 43.06 -40.45 44.68
CA ASP A 299 42.34 -41.30 45.63
C ASP A 299 42.04 -40.63 46.97
N THR A 300 41.07 -41.18 47.69
CA THR A 300 41.07 -41.27 49.17
C THR A 300 40.12 -42.42 49.59
N PRO A 301 40.24 -43.01 50.80
CA PRO A 301 40.16 -44.48 50.93
C PRO A 301 38.85 -45.06 51.50
N ALA A 302 38.83 -46.39 51.59
CA ALA A 302 37.69 -47.23 51.94
C ALA A 302 37.20 -47.14 53.41
N ALA A 303 35.94 -47.52 53.60
CA ALA A 303 35.38 -48.02 54.86
C ALA A 303 34.27 -49.05 54.56
N CYS A 304 34.28 -50.17 55.30
CA CYS A 304 33.34 -51.31 55.25
C CYS A 304 33.30 -52.09 53.92
#